data_AF-A0AAD5WK35-F1
#
_entry.id   AF-A0AAD5WK35-F1
#
_cell.length_a   1.000
_cell.length_b   1.000
_cell.length_c   1.000
_cell.angle_alpha   90.00
_cell.angle_beta   90.00
_cell.angle_gamma   90.00
#
_symmetry.space_group_name_H-M   'P 1'
#
loop_
_entity.id
_entity.type
_entity.pdbx_description
1 polymer ?
#
loop_
_entity_poly.entity_id
_entity_poly.type
_entity_poly.pdbx_seq_one_letter_code
_entity_poly.pdbx_strand_id
1 'polypeptide(L)'
;MTYRLGHHSTSDDSSVYRLSEEVKEWGDKSHPITRFKTYITTKGWWNDEDEKKWQEECRKRVLKAFNSAEKEKWAHYHDMFEDVYKEMTNRIKHQRDELDVHIEEYKEHYPLDKCLSKSSSS
;
A
#
# COMPACT_ATOMS: atom_id res chain seq x y z
N MET A 1 21.67 1.58 -13.87
CA MET A 1 21.30 2.90 -13.31
C MET A 1 19.80 3.13 -13.53
N THR A 2 19.10 3.75 -12.59
CA THR A 2 17.65 4.06 -12.66
C THR A 2 17.37 5.44 -12.07
N TYR A 3 16.15 5.97 -12.24
CA TYR A 3 15.74 7.29 -11.77
C TYR A 3 14.33 7.28 -11.15
N ARG A 4 14.16 7.96 -10.00
CA ARG A 4 12.86 8.13 -9.34
C ARG A 4 12.16 9.37 -9.90
N LEU A 5 11.29 9.18 -10.89
CA LEU A 5 10.57 10.29 -11.52
C LEU A 5 9.66 11.03 -10.54
N GLY A 6 8.92 10.29 -9.71
CA GLY A 6 8.08 10.86 -8.67
C GLY A 6 8.87 11.46 -7.49
N HIS A 7 8.12 12.09 -6.59
CA HIS A 7 8.64 12.54 -5.28
C HIS A 7 9.12 11.36 -4.43
N HIS A 8 9.80 11.66 -3.32
CA HIS A 8 10.28 10.63 -2.41
C HIS A 8 9.14 9.83 -1.78
N SER A 9 8.09 10.54 -1.38
CA SER A 9 6.87 10.00 -0.78
C SER A 9 5.75 11.03 -0.93
N THR A 10 4.55 10.71 -0.43
CA THR A 10 3.43 11.67 -0.34
C THR A 10 3.70 12.85 0.59
N SER A 11 4.75 12.78 1.41
CA SER A 11 5.13 13.82 2.38
C SER A 11 6.31 14.68 1.90
N ASP A 12 6.77 14.49 0.67
CA ASP A 12 7.94 15.15 0.10
C ASP A 12 7.55 15.92 -1.17
N ASP A 13 8.00 17.16 -1.28
CA ASP A 13 7.98 17.91 -2.53
C ASP A 13 9.40 18.04 -3.06
N SER A 14 9.70 17.20 -4.04
CA SER A 14 11.04 17.18 -4.63
C SER A 14 11.36 18.36 -5.53
N SER A 15 10.38 19.17 -5.93
CA SER A 15 10.61 20.32 -6.81
C SER A 15 11.48 21.39 -6.14
N VAL A 16 11.53 21.39 -4.81
CA VAL A 16 12.33 22.34 -4.03
C VAL A 16 13.83 22.04 -4.07
N TYR A 17 14.24 20.83 -4.47
CA TYR A 17 15.64 20.41 -4.49
C TYR A 17 16.07 19.66 -5.75
N ARG A 18 15.19 19.49 -6.75
CA ARG A 18 15.52 18.91 -8.05
C ARG A 18 15.07 19.82 -9.18
N LEU A 19 15.89 19.87 -10.23
CA LEU A 19 15.56 20.61 -11.45
C LEU A 19 14.51 19.85 -12.26
N SER A 20 13.49 20.57 -12.73
CA SER A 20 12.40 19.97 -13.52
C SER A 20 12.90 19.39 -14.84
N GLU A 21 13.96 19.99 -15.40
CA GLU A 21 14.63 19.61 -16.63
C GLU A 21 15.30 18.23 -16.50
N GLU A 22 15.95 17.98 -15.37
CA GLU A 22 16.60 16.70 -15.08
C GLU A 22 15.54 15.58 -15.02
N VAL A 23 14.46 15.80 -14.25
CA VAL A 23 13.36 14.83 -14.12
C VAL A 23 12.74 14.52 -15.48
N LYS A 24 12.52 15.55 -16.29
CA LYS A 24 11.99 15.42 -17.65
C LYS A 24 12.94 14.65 -18.56
N GLU A 25 14.25 14.92 -18.52
CA GLU A 25 15.23 14.21 -19.34
C GLU A 25 15.19 12.70 -19.08
N TRP A 26 15.17 12.29 -17.82
CA TRP A 26 15.06 10.89 -17.45
C TRP A 26 13.71 10.27 -17.85
N GLY A 27 12.61 11.04 -17.68
CA GLY A 27 11.26 10.62 -18.02
C GLY A 27 11.03 10.44 -19.51
N ASP A 28 11.60 11.31 -20.34
CA ASP A 28 11.39 11.28 -21.79
C ASP A 28 12.35 10.30 -22.48
N LYS A 29 13.63 10.31 -22.11
CA LYS A 29 14.67 9.57 -22.84
C LYS A 29 14.90 8.15 -22.31
N SER A 30 14.69 7.93 -21.01
CA SER A 30 15.14 6.70 -20.33
C SER A 30 14.01 5.88 -19.71
N HIS A 31 12.75 6.18 -20.01
CA HIS A 31 11.62 5.46 -19.42
C HIS A 31 11.59 3.99 -19.85
N PRO A 32 11.68 3.02 -18.90
CA PRO A 32 11.80 1.60 -19.23
C PRO A 32 10.57 1.06 -19.97
N ILE A 33 9.36 1.51 -19.60
CA ILE A 33 8.11 1.07 -20.26
C ILE A 33 8.09 1.51 -21.73
N THR A 34 8.36 2.78 -22.02
CA THR A 34 8.39 3.30 -23.41
C THR A 34 9.46 2.61 -24.23
N ARG A 35 10.67 2.42 -23.69
CA ARG A 35 11.76 1.72 -24.38
C ARG A 35 11.38 0.28 -24.74
N PHE A 36 10.78 -0.45 -23.80
CA PHE A 36 10.36 -1.82 -24.05
C PHE A 36 9.18 -1.89 -25.02
N LYS A 37 8.17 -1.01 -24.86
CA LYS A 37 7.03 -0.89 -25.78
C LYS A 37 7.50 -0.71 -27.23
N THR A 38 8.39 0.25 -27.48
CA THR A 38 8.93 0.50 -28.83
C THR A 38 9.58 -0.75 -29.42
N TYR A 39 10.36 -1.47 -28.61
CA TYR A 39 11.01 -2.71 -29.05
C TYR A 39 9.99 -3.79 -29.44
N ILE A 40 9.02 -4.10 -28.59
CA ILE A 40 8.04 -5.17 -28.84
C ILE A 40 7.05 -4.81 -29.96
N THR A 41 6.71 -3.52 -30.11
CA THR A 41 5.88 -3.05 -31.23
C THR A 41 6.63 -3.15 -32.56
N THR A 42 7.94 -2.84 -32.59
CA THR A 42 8.77 -3.03 -33.79
C THR A 42 8.89 -4.51 -34.18
N LYS A 43 8.75 -5.42 -33.22
CA LYS A 43 8.69 -6.88 -33.46
C LYS A 43 7.30 -7.39 -33.85
N GLY A 44 6.27 -6.53 -33.84
CA GLY A 44 4.88 -6.90 -34.14
C GLY A 44 4.21 -7.71 -33.03
N TRP A 45 4.77 -7.74 -31.82
CA TRP A 45 4.20 -8.47 -30.67
C TRP A 45 3.20 -7.66 -29.86
N TRP A 46 3.09 -6.36 -30.14
CA TRP A 46 2.26 -5.44 -29.40
C TRP A 46 1.80 -4.29 -30.29
N ASN A 47 0.53 -3.91 -30.20
CA ASN A 47 -0.02 -2.76 -30.90
C ASN A 47 -0.85 -1.86 -29.95
N ASP A 48 -1.42 -0.78 -30.49
CA ASP A 48 -2.18 0.19 -29.68
C ASP A 48 -3.54 -0.34 -29.20
N GLU A 49 -4.13 -1.33 -29.88
CA GLU A 49 -5.35 -2.00 -29.41
C GLU A 49 -5.04 -2.90 -28.21
N ASP A 50 -3.94 -3.66 -28.28
CA ASP A 50 -3.43 -4.47 -27.16
C ASP A 50 -3.13 -3.58 -25.94
N GLU A 51 -2.46 -2.45 -26.16
CA GLU A 51 -2.14 -1.47 -25.11
C GLU A 51 -3.41 -0.97 -24.41
N LYS A 52 -4.40 -0.49 -25.17
CA LYS A 52 -5.64 0.05 -24.62
C LYS A 52 -6.40 -1.00 -23.82
N LYS A 53 -6.53 -2.21 -24.39
CA LYS A 53 -7.20 -3.32 -23.71
C LYS A 53 -6.48 -3.70 -22.41
N TRP A 54 -5.16 -3.80 -22.45
CA TRP A 54 -4.35 -4.13 -21.28
C TRP A 54 -4.43 -3.06 -20.19
N GLN A 55 -4.38 -1.78 -20.54
CA GLN A 55 -4.53 -0.69 -19.59
C GLN A 55 -5.90 -0.71 -18.90
N GLU A 56 -6.96 -0.98 -19.66
CA GLU A 56 -8.32 -1.09 -19.11
C GLU A 56 -8.43 -2.30 -18.15
N GLU A 57 -7.90 -3.45 -18.53
CA GLU A 57 -7.86 -4.65 -17.69
C GLU A 57 -7.05 -4.41 -16.40
N CYS A 58 -5.87 -3.78 -16.50
CA CYS A 58 -5.07 -3.41 -15.34
C CYS A 58 -5.83 -2.47 -14.40
N ARG A 59 -6.46 -1.42 -14.95
CA ARG A 59 -7.28 -0.48 -14.16
C ARG A 59 -8.40 -1.21 -13.43
N LYS A 60 -9.13 -2.10 -14.12
CA LYS A 60 -10.19 -2.92 -13.52
C LYS A 60 -9.66 -3.79 -12.37
N ARG A 61 -8.50 -4.42 -12.55
CA ARG A 61 -7.85 -5.25 -11.50
C ARG A 61 -7.45 -4.42 -10.28
N VAL A 62 -6.83 -3.27 -10.49
CA VAL A 62 -6.42 -2.36 -9.40
C VAL A 62 -7.63 -1.86 -8.63
N LEU A 63 -8.68 -1.37 -9.33
CA LEU A 63 -9.90 -0.90 -8.68
C LEU A 63 -10.63 -2.01 -7.92
N LYS A 64 -10.67 -3.23 -8.47
CA LYS A 64 -11.24 -4.38 -7.77
C LYS A 64 -10.48 -4.69 -6.47
N ALA A 65 -9.15 -4.71 -6.52
CA ALA A 65 -8.32 -4.95 -5.34
C ALA A 65 -8.48 -3.84 -4.30
N PHE A 66 -8.45 -2.58 -4.74
CA PHE A 66 -8.67 -1.40 -3.89
C PHE A 66 -10.03 -1.46 -3.17
N ASN A 67 -11.12 -1.65 -3.92
CA ASN A 67 -12.47 -1.75 -3.36
C ASN A 67 -12.67 -2.96 -2.46
N SER A 68 -11.86 -4.01 -2.63
CA SER A 68 -11.90 -5.18 -1.73
C SER A 68 -11.18 -4.84 -0.42
N ALA A 69 -9.98 -4.24 -0.52
CA ALA A 69 -9.20 -3.82 0.63
C ALA A 69 -9.91 -2.76 1.49
N GLU A 70 -10.62 -1.81 0.90
CA GLU A 70 -11.38 -0.79 1.65
C GLU A 70 -12.53 -1.36 2.49
N LYS A 71 -13.03 -2.55 2.13
CA LYS A 71 -14.12 -3.21 2.86
C LYS A 71 -13.61 -4.08 4.01
N GLU A 72 -12.31 -4.34 4.05
CA GLU A 72 -11.71 -5.10 5.14
C GLU A 72 -11.80 -4.30 6.44
N LYS A 73 -12.17 -4.98 7.51
CA LYS A 73 -12.11 -4.41 8.85
C LYS A 73 -10.66 -4.25 9.27
N TRP A 74 -10.42 -3.31 10.19
CA TRP A 74 -9.13 -3.11 10.80
C TRP A 74 -8.73 -4.33 11.63
N ALA A 75 -7.42 -4.54 11.80
CA ALA A 75 -6.88 -5.52 12.73
C ALA A 75 -7.50 -5.35 14.13
N HIS A 76 -7.61 -6.45 14.88
CA HIS A 76 -8.08 -6.35 16.26
C HIS A 76 -7.03 -5.56 17.06
N TYR A 77 -7.43 -4.74 18.04
CA TYR A 77 -6.49 -3.88 18.78
C TYR A 77 -5.43 -4.68 19.56
N HIS A 78 -5.73 -5.94 19.89
CA HIS A 78 -4.75 -6.89 20.44
C HIS A 78 -3.56 -7.19 19.54
N ASP A 79 -3.72 -7.08 18.22
CA ASP A 79 -2.68 -7.42 17.26
C ASP A 79 -1.45 -6.49 17.44
N MET A 80 -1.60 -5.34 18.10
CA MET A 80 -0.46 -4.47 18.46
C MET A 80 0.53 -5.12 19.45
N PHE A 81 0.08 -6.11 20.23
CA PHE A 81 0.89 -6.80 21.23
C PHE A 81 1.43 -8.15 20.74
N GLU A 82 0.87 -8.66 19.65
CA GLU A 82 1.24 -9.94 19.05
C GLU A 82 2.48 -9.76 18.16
N ASP A 83 3.15 -10.87 17.83
CA ASP A 83 4.36 -10.92 16.98
C ASP A 83 5.58 -10.06 17.40
N VAL A 84 5.54 -9.41 18.57
CA VAL A 84 6.70 -8.68 19.14
C VAL A 84 7.83 -9.64 19.52
N TYR A 85 7.47 -10.79 20.09
CA TYR A 85 8.36 -11.91 20.39
C TYR A 85 7.66 -13.21 19.97
N LYS A 86 8.43 -14.29 19.79
CA LYS A 86 7.87 -15.62 19.53
C LYS A 86 6.82 -16.00 20.59
N GLU A 87 7.08 -15.67 21.85
CA GLU A 87 6.15 -15.85 22.96
C GLU A 87 5.94 -14.52 23.66
N MET A 88 4.68 -14.15 23.88
CA MET A 88 4.33 -12.92 24.56
C MET A 88 4.85 -12.94 26.00
N THR A 89 5.74 -11.99 26.33
CA THR A 89 6.28 -11.86 27.69
C THR A 89 5.19 -11.46 28.68
N ASN A 90 5.38 -11.77 29.97
CA ASN A 90 4.41 -11.42 31.01
C ASN A 90 4.14 -9.91 31.10
N ARG A 91 5.15 -9.07 30.81
CA ARG A 91 4.97 -7.62 30.78
C ARG A 91 4.00 -7.17 29.68
N ILE A 92 4.14 -7.75 28.48
CA ILE A 92 3.27 -7.42 27.34
C ILE A 92 1.85 -7.96 27.58
N LYS A 93 1.72 -9.15 28.19
CA LYS A 93 0.40 -9.66 28.62
C LYS A 93 -0.30 -8.70 29.57
N HIS A 94 0.43 -8.19 30.57
CA HIS A 94 -0.13 -7.24 31.52
C HIS A 94 -0.61 -5.94 30.85
N GLN A 95 0.19 -5.38 29.94
CA GLN A 95 -0.20 -4.18 29.17
C GLN A 95 -1.42 -4.42 28.29
N ARG A 96 -1.54 -5.62 27.71
CA ARG A 96 -2.72 -6.02 26.95
C ARG A 96 -3.96 -6.10 27.85
N ASP A 97 -3.84 -6.72 29.02
CA ASP A 97 -4.94 -6.84 29.98
C ASP A 97 -5.38 -5.45 30.50
N GLU A 98 -4.43 -4.53 30.74
CA GLU A 98 -4.73 -3.13 31.09
C GLU A 98 -5.51 -2.42 29.97
N LEU A 99 -5.16 -2.67 28.70
CA LEU A 99 -5.91 -2.11 27.57
C LEU A 99 -7.34 -2.68 27.50
N ASP A 100 -7.53 -3.97 27.77
CA ASP A 100 -8.87 -4.57 27.79
C ASP A 100 -9.78 -3.88 28.81
N VAL A 101 -9.27 -3.62 30.03
CA VAL A 101 -10.00 -2.87 31.05
C VAL A 101 -10.33 -1.44 30.58
N HIS A 102 -9.34 -0.75 29.98
CA HIS A 102 -9.54 0.59 29.45
C HIS A 102 -10.59 0.65 28.33
N ILE A 103 -10.55 -0.30 27.41
CA ILE A 103 -11.53 -0.37 26.32
C ILE A 103 -12.93 -0.69 26.87
N GLU A 104 -13.06 -1.53 27.91
CA GLU A 104 -14.35 -1.78 28.54
C GLU A 104 -14.97 -0.52 29.15
N GLU A 105 -14.15 0.30 29.82
CA GLU A 105 -14.59 1.53 30.48
C GLU A 105 -14.86 2.70 29.50
N TYR A 106 -14.07 2.82 28.43
CA TYR A 106 -14.05 4.00 27.55
C TYR A 106 -14.39 3.69 26.08
N LYS A 107 -15.07 2.57 25.78
CA LYS A 107 -15.35 2.09 24.41
C LYS A 107 -15.97 3.12 23.47
N GLU A 108 -16.78 4.04 23.98
CA GLU A 108 -17.44 5.08 23.19
C GLU A 108 -16.47 6.05 22.51
N HIS A 109 -15.24 6.11 22.99
CA HIS A 109 -14.18 6.95 22.43
C HIS A 109 -13.34 6.24 21.35
N TYR A 110 -13.61 4.95 21.09
CA TYR A 110 -12.85 4.13 20.16
C TYR A 110 -13.72 3.57 19.03
N PRO A 111 -13.20 3.50 17.79
CA PRO A 111 -13.92 2.99 16.63
C PRO A 111 -13.92 1.45 16.56
N LEU A 112 -14.43 0.79 17.61
CA LEU A 112 -14.36 -0.67 17.76
C LEU A 112 -15.18 -1.43 16.71
N ASP A 113 -16.20 -0.81 16.13
CA ASP A 113 -17.03 -1.37 15.06
C ASP A 113 -16.24 -1.63 13.77
N LYS A 114 -15.18 -0.86 13.54
CA LYS A 114 -14.28 -0.98 12.40
C LYS A 114 -13.26 -2.09 12.56
N CYS A 115 -13.01 -2.57 13.78
CA CYS A 115 -12.05 -3.63 14.05
C CYS A 115 -12.68 -5.02 13.84
N LEU A 116 -11.85 -5.99 13.43
CA LEU A 116 -12.18 -7.40 13.47
C LEU A 116 -12.50 -7.81 14.90
N SER A 117 -13.47 -8.71 15.09
CA SER A 117 -13.65 -9.37 16.39
C SER A 117 -12.52 -10.37 16.60
N LYS A 118 -11.97 -10.48 17.81
CA LYS A 118 -11.04 -11.57 18.10
C LYS A 118 -11.80 -12.89 17.99
N SER A 119 -11.47 -13.70 16.98
CA SER A 119 -11.94 -15.07 16.93
C SER A 119 -11.49 -15.75 18.21
N SER A 120 -12.41 -16.40 18.91
CA SER A 120 -12.08 -17.29 20.03
C SER A 120 -11.18 -18.40 19.48
N SER A 121 -9.87 -18.21 19.51
CA SER A 121 -8.92 -19.28 19.20
C SER A 121 -9.14 -20.38 20.23
N SER A 122 -9.61 -21.53 19.72
CA SER A 122 -9.70 -22.79 20.47
C SER A 122 -8.32 -23.30 20.87
#